data_AF-A0A447N3K4-F1
#
_entry.id   AF-A0A447N3K4-F1
#
_cell.length_a   1.000
_cell.length_b   1.000
_cell.length_c   1.000
_cell.angle_alpha   90.00
_cell.angle_beta   90.00
_cell.angle_gamma   90.00
#
_symmetry.space_group_name_H-M   'P 1'
#
loop_
_entity.id
_entity.type
_entity.pdbx_description
1 polymer ?
#
loop_
_entity_poly.entity_id
_entity_poly.type
_entity_poly.pdbx_seq_one_letter_code
_entity_poly.pdbx_strand_id
1 'polypeptide(L)'
;MPHIDREAPDSRSERQRPKYKYALALNVDSYTVDTNQTNKCGYRLMEQNPQSQLKLLVTRGKEQGYLTYAEVNDHLPEDIVDSDQIEDIIQMINDMGIQVMEEAPDADDLLLAENTTSTDEDAEEAAAQVLSSVESEIGRTTDPVRMYMREMGTVELLTREGEIDIAKRIEDGINQVQCSVAEYPEAITYLLEQYDRVEAEEARLSDLITGFVDPNAEEEMAPTATHVGSELSQEDLDDDEDEDEEDGDDDAADDDNSIDPELAREKFAELRAQYVVTRDTIKAKGRSHAAAQEEILKLSEVFKQFRLVPKQFDYLVNSMRVMMDRVRTQERLIMKLCVEQCKMPKKNFITLFTGNETSETWFNAAIAMNKPWSEKLHDVAEEVQRCLQKLRQIEEETGLTIEQVKDINRRMSIGEAKARRAKKEMVEANLRLVISIAKKYTNRGLQFLDLIQEGNIGLMKAVDKFEYRRGYKFSTYATWWIRQAITRSIADQARTIRIPVHMIETINKLNRISRQMLQEMGREPTPEELAERMLMPEDKIRKVLKIAKEPISMETPIRRR
;
A
#
# COMPACT_ATOMS: atom_id res chain seq x y z
N MET A 1 -39.87 -0.65 -52.51
CA MET A 1 -40.47 0.65 -52.88
C MET A 1 -41.97 0.58 -52.68
N PRO A 2 -42.66 1.64 -52.24
CA PRO A 2 -42.22 2.98 -51.79
C PRO A 2 -42.51 3.17 -50.26
N HIS A 3 -41.82 3.96 -49.42
CA HIS A 3 -41.34 5.36 -49.43
C HIS A 3 -42.45 6.42 -49.52
N ILE A 4 -42.84 7.02 -48.38
CA ILE A 4 -43.25 8.44 -48.25
C ILE A 4 -42.86 8.93 -46.84
N ASP A 5 -42.03 9.98 -46.80
CA ASP A 5 -41.61 10.78 -45.64
C ASP A 5 -42.67 11.79 -45.18
N ARG A 6 -42.61 12.27 -43.93
CA ARG A 6 -42.67 13.70 -43.54
C ARG A 6 -42.59 13.97 -42.02
N GLU A 7 -41.50 14.65 -41.64
CA GLU A 7 -41.34 15.84 -40.76
C GLU A 7 -42.08 16.01 -39.41
N ALA A 8 -41.29 16.46 -38.41
CA ALA A 8 -41.62 16.87 -37.03
C ALA A 8 -42.33 18.26 -36.95
N PRO A 9 -42.76 18.79 -35.77
CA PRO A 9 -41.84 19.30 -34.72
C PRO A 9 -42.31 19.28 -33.23
N ASP A 10 -41.31 19.31 -32.34
CA ASP A 10 -41.10 20.10 -31.10
C ASP A 10 -42.23 20.40 -30.06
N SER A 11 -41.97 20.09 -28.78
CA SER A 11 -42.26 21.00 -27.64
C SER A 11 -41.70 20.49 -26.30
N ARG A 12 -40.78 21.28 -25.73
CA ARG A 12 -40.31 21.27 -24.34
C ARG A 12 -41.46 21.48 -23.34
N SER A 13 -41.36 20.89 -22.15
CA SER A 13 -41.77 21.59 -20.91
C SER A 13 -41.00 21.10 -19.67
N GLU A 14 -40.24 22.03 -19.10
CA GLU A 14 -39.68 22.01 -17.75
C GLU A 14 -40.80 21.98 -16.69
N ARG A 15 -40.55 21.33 -15.55
CA ARG A 15 -41.32 21.54 -14.32
C ARG A 15 -40.38 21.85 -13.15
N GLN A 16 -40.37 23.13 -12.77
CA GLN A 16 -39.94 23.66 -11.48
C GLN A 16 -41.19 24.06 -10.66
N ARG A 17 -41.14 23.89 -9.33
CA ARG A 17 -41.75 24.68 -8.23
C ARG A 17 -42.01 23.79 -6.98
N PRO A 18 -42.23 24.34 -5.76
CA PRO A 18 -41.68 25.55 -5.14
C PRO A 18 -41.28 25.37 -3.65
N LYS A 19 -40.60 26.39 -3.09
CA LYS A 19 -40.22 26.55 -1.67
C LYS A 19 -41.41 27.01 -0.81
N TYR A 20 -41.56 26.46 0.40
CA TYR A 20 -42.44 26.99 1.46
C TYR A 20 -41.62 27.64 2.58
N LYS A 21 -41.99 28.88 2.93
CA LYS A 21 -41.60 29.61 4.14
C LYS A 21 -42.65 29.37 5.22
N TYR A 22 -42.23 29.08 6.45
CA TYR A 22 -43.00 29.40 7.65
C TYR A 22 -42.06 29.98 8.71
N ALA A 23 -42.40 31.19 9.16
CA ALA A 23 -41.77 31.90 10.26
C ALA A 23 -42.61 31.70 11.52
N LEU A 24 -41.96 31.43 12.66
CA LEU A 24 -42.57 31.53 13.98
C LEU A 24 -41.53 32.11 14.93
N ALA A 25 -41.89 33.26 15.50
CA ALA A 25 -41.10 34.07 16.40
C ALA A 25 -41.24 33.57 17.84
N LEU A 26 -40.14 33.55 18.59
CA LEU A 26 -40.14 33.60 20.05
C LEU A 26 -38.96 34.48 20.52
N ASN A 27 -39.32 35.56 21.22
CA ASN A 27 -38.44 36.47 21.95
C ASN A 27 -37.87 35.80 23.20
N VAL A 28 -36.58 35.99 23.47
CA VAL A 28 -36.04 36.07 24.83
C VAL A 28 -34.95 37.15 24.85
N ASP A 29 -35.19 38.20 25.62
CA ASP A 29 -34.28 39.31 25.91
C ASP A 29 -33.11 38.85 26.80
N SER A 30 -31.92 39.44 26.62
CA SER A 30 -31.12 40.03 27.72
C SER A 30 -29.77 40.62 27.24
N TYR A 31 -29.59 41.93 27.50
CA TYR A 31 -28.35 42.67 27.89
C TYR A 31 -27.09 42.54 26.98
N THR A 32 -26.46 43.59 26.43
CA THR A 32 -25.99 44.85 27.07
C THR A 32 -25.67 45.97 26.04
N VAL A 33 -26.24 47.15 26.30
CA VAL A 33 -25.74 48.56 26.27
C VAL A 33 -24.62 48.99 25.29
N ASP A 34 -25.04 49.85 24.35
CA ASP A 34 -24.47 51.10 23.81
C ASP A 34 -22.99 51.50 24.03
N THR A 35 -22.32 51.86 22.92
CA THR A 35 -21.74 53.22 22.78
C THR A 35 -21.81 53.75 21.35
N ASN A 36 -22.18 55.03 21.28
CA ASN A 36 -22.51 55.87 20.14
C ASN A 36 -21.45 56.05 19.03
N GLN A 37 -21.98 56.20 17.82
CA GLN A 37 -21.66 57.20 16.79
C GLN A 37 -20.62 58.28 17.18
N THR A 38 -19.61 58.49 16.32
CA THR A 38 -19.58 59.68 15.42
C THR A 38 -18.45 59.61 14.37
N ASN A 39 -18.86 59.90 13.13
CA ASN A 39 -18.15 60.59 12.05
C ASN A 39 -16.97 59.94 11.26
N LYS A 40 -17.34 59.52 10.04
CA LYS A 40 -16.78 59.94 8.73
C LYS A 40 -15.25 59.95 8.55
N CYS A 41 -14.75 59.04 7.71
CA CYS A 41 -14.27 59.39 6.37
C CYS A 41 -14.18 58.10 5.54
N GLY A 42 -14.83 58.08 4.37
CA GLY A 42 -14.78 56.94 3.47
C GLY A 42 -13.58 57.02 2.55
N TYR A 43 -12.88 55.90 2.39
CA TYR A 43 -12.26 55.53 1.12
C TYR A 43 -12.63 54.07 0.84
N ARG A 44 -13.32 53.86 -0.28
CA ARG A 44 -13.41 52.57 -0.97
C ARG A 44 -11.98 52.14 -1.29
N LEU A 45 -11.48 51.08 -0.65
CA LEU A 45 -10.37 50.32 -1.22
C LEU A 45 -10.91 49.64 -2.48
N MET A 46 -10.41 50.06 -3.63
CA MET A 46 -10.56 49.32 -4.88
C MET A 46 -9.89 47.96 -4.66
N GLU A 47 -10.62 46.86 -4.84
CA GLU A 47 -10.01 45.56 -5.12
C GLU A 47 -9.26 45.71 -6.45
N GLN A 48 -7.96 45.99 -6.36
CA GLN A 48 -7.08 45.98 -7.50
C GLN A 48 -6.85 44.51 -7.87
N ASN A 49 -7.00 44.19 -9.16
CA ASN A 49 -6.71 42.85 -9.67
C ASN A 49 -5.26 42.48 -9.28
N PRO A 50 -4.97 41.32 -8.65
CA PRO A 50 -3.61 40.94 -8.20
C PRO A 50 -2.57 41.03 -9.33
N GLN A 51 -3.02 40.80 -10.57
CA GLN A 51 -2.23 40.99 -11.79
C GLN A 51 -1.67 42.41 -11.97
N SER A 52 -2.38 43.43 -11.50
CA SER A 52 -1.95 44.83 -11.57
C SER A 52 -0.94 45.20 -10.48
N GLN A 53 -1.00 44.53 -9.32
CA GLN A 53 -0.11 44.80 -8.19
C GLN A 53 1.25 44.16 -8.39
N LEU A 54 1.29 42.92 -8.87
CA LEU A 54 2.55 42.23 -9.16
C LEU A 54 3.30 42.88 -10.34
N LYS A 55 2.55 43.35 -11.36
CA LYS A 55 3.13 44.14 -12.47
C LYS A 55 3.77 45.43 -11.95
N LEU A 56 3.09 46.14 -11.04
CA LEU A 56 3.62 47.37 -10.44
C LEU A 56 4.90 47.10 -9.62
N LEU A 57 4.94 45.96 -8.91
CA LEU A 57 6.09 45.53 -8.12
C LEU A 57 7.31 45.26 -9.02
N VAL A 58 7.14 44.51 -10.12
CA VAL A 58 8.23 44.18 -11.05
C VAL A 58 8.74 45.43 -11.76
N THR A 59 7.87 46.35 -12.18
CA THR A 59 8.28 47.63 -12.76
C THR A 59 9.11 48.44 -11.76
N ARG A 60 8.64 48.56 -10.52
CA ARG A 60 9.36 49.29 -9.46
C ARG A 60 10.70 48.65 -9.11
N GLY A 61 10.77 47.32 -9.03
CA GLY A 61 12.01 46.59 -8.77
C GLY A 61 13.04 46.72 -9.87
N LYS A 62 12.61 46.74 -11.15
CA LYS A 62 13.50 47.00 -12.28
C LYS A 62 14.00 48.45 -12.33
N GLU A 63 13.18 49.42 -11.95
CA GLU A 63 13.60 50.83 -11.86
C GLU A 63 14.60 51.07 -10.72
N GLN A 64 14.39 50.41 -9.58
CA GLN A 64 15.21 50.58 -8.38
C GLN A 64 16.46 49.70 -8.38
N GLY A 65 16.46 48.58 -9.11
CA GLY A 65 17.54 47.59 -9.13
C GLY A 65 17.56 46.67 -7.89
N TYR A 66 16.67 46.89 -6.93
CA TYR A 66 16.48 46.08 -5.75
C TYR A 66 15.01 46.07 -5.33
N LEU A 67 14.64 45.13 -4.46
CA LEU A 67 13.35 45.10 -3.79
C LEU A 67 13.49 44.62 -2.36
N THR A 68 12.70 45.15 -1.43
CA THR A 68 12.76 44.68 -0.03
C THR A 68 11.80 43.52 0.25
N TYR A 69 12.13 42.63 1.19
CA TYR A 69 11.22 41.55 1.60
C TYR A 69 9.84 42.06 2.04
N ALA A 70 9.79 43.24 2.68
CA ALA A 70 8.53 43.88 3.06
C ALA A 70 7.70 44.31 1.84
N GLU A 71 8.35 44.90 0.83
CA GLU A 71 7.68 45.29 -0.42
C GLU A 71 7.18 44.08 -1.21
N VAL A 72 7.93 42.97 -1.25
CA VAL A 72 7.46 41.71 -1.86
C VAL A 72 6.20 41.23 -1.14
N ASN A 73 6.25 41.14 0.19
CA ASN A 73 5.17 40.59 1.01
C ASN A 73 3.89 41.43 0.96
N ASP A 74 4.00 42.76 0.89
CA ASP A 74 2.85 43.68 0.80
C ASP A 74 2.10 43.61 -0.54
N HIS A 75 2.75 43.11 -1.60
CA HIS A 75 2.20 43.03 -2.96
C HIS A 75 1.87 41.60 -3.40
N LEU A 76 2.15 40.61 -2.55
CA LEU A 76 1.72 39.23 -2.76
C LEU A 76 0.24 39.07 -2.35
N PRO A 77 -0.56 38.26 -3.09
CA PRO A 77 -1.92 37.93 -2.69
C PRO A 77 -1.97 37.26 -1.30
N GLU A 78 -2.98 37.61 -0.49
CA GLU A 78 -3.21 36.99 0.83
C GLU A 78 -3.45 35.47 0.77
N ASP A 79 -3.72 34.92 -0.42
CA ASP A 79 -3.90 33.48 -0.67
C ASP A 79 -2.57 32.68 -0.64
N ILE A 80 -1.42 33.36 -0.77
CA ILE A 80 -0.08 32.74 -0.70
C ILE A 80 0.41 32.83 0.75
N VAL A 81 0.07 31.82 1.55
CA VAL A 81 0.45 31.76 2.98
C VAL A 81 1.74 30.95 3.20
N ASP A 82 2.21 30.26 2.16
CA ASP A 82 3.27 29.26 2.26
C ASP A 82 4.66 29.90 2.10
N SER A 83 5.51 29.78 3.13
CA SER A 83 6.88 30.32 3.11
C SER A 83 7.72 29.80 1.94
N ASP A 84 7.55 28.54 1.55
CA ASP A 84 8.30 27.94 0.44
C ASP A 84 7.90 28.56 -0.90
N GLN A 85 6.61 28.85 -1.09
CA GLN A 85 6.12 29.52 -2.30
C GLN A 85 6.62 30.97 -2.37
N ILE A 86 6.75 31.64 -1.22
CA ILE A 86 7.35 32.97 -1.15
C ILE A 86 8.83 32.91 -1.52
N GLU A 87 9.58 31.89 -1.05
CA GLU A 87 10.99 31.70 -1.40
C GLU A 87 11.17 31.39 -2.90
N ASP A 88 10.32 30.54 -3.48
CA ASP A 88 10.30 30.24 -4.92
C ASP A 88 10.05 31.52 -5.75
N ILE A 89 9.07 32.35 -5.35
CA ILE A 89 8.78 33.64 -6.01
C ILE A 89 9.97 34.60 -5.89
N ILE A 90 10.63 34.64 -4.72
CA ILE A 90 11.82 35.47 -4.51
C ILE A 90 12.99 34.97 -5.36
N GLN A 91 13.17 33.67 -5.51
CA GLN A 91 14.17 33.09 -6.41
C GLN A 91 13.87 33.48 -7.86
N MET A 92 12.62 33.40 -8.31
CA MET A 92 12.21 33.85 -9.65
C MET A 92 12.48 35.34 -9.89
N ILE A 93 12.21 36.19 -8.88
CA ILE A 93 12.48 37.64 -8.94
C ILE A 93 14.00 37.91 -9.05
N ASN A 94 14.82 37.15 -8.31
CA ASN A 94 16.28 37.23 -8.41
C ASN A 94 16.79 36.74 -9.78
N ASP A 95 16.23 35.67 -10.34
CA ASP A 95 16.56 35.16 -11.69
C ASP A 95 16.20 36.18 -12.80
N MET A 96 15.20 37.02 -12.55
CA MET A 96 14.82 38.16 -13.40
C MET A 96 15.74 39.38 -13.26
N GLY A 97 16.78 39.30 -12.43
CA GLY A 97 17.80 40.34 -12.25
C GLY A 97 17.42 41.44 -11.24
N ILE A 98 16.41 41.22 -10.39
CA ILE A 98 16.03 42.14 -9.31
C ILE A 98 16.50 41.55 -7.98
N GLN A 99 17.44 42.22 -7.30
CA GLN A 99 17.97 41.70 -6.05
C GLN A 99 17.00 41.94 -4.89
N VAL A 100 16.54 40.87 -4.24
CA VAL A 100 15.68 40.97 -3.04
C VAL A 100 16.53 41.02 -1.77
N MET A 101 16.40 42.10 -0.98
CA MET A 101 17.20 42.35 0.23
C MET A 101 16.32 42.61 1.47
N GLU A 102 16.84 42.35 2.67
CA GLU A 102 16.11 42.59 3.94
C GLU A 102 16.01 44.07 4.29
N GLU A 103 17.09 44.82 4.02
CA GLU A 103 17.15 46.27 4.17
C GLU A 103 17.54 46.92 2.82
N ALA A 104 17.09 48.15 2.59
CA ALA A 104 17.44 48.88 1.38
C ALA A 104 18.97 49.15 1.34
N PRO A 105 19.66 48.85 0.22
CA PRO A 105 21.10 49.06 0.11
C PRO A 105 21.45 50.55 0.19
N ASP A 106 22.63 50.85 0.72
CA ASP A 106 23.17 52.20 0.73
C ASP A 106 23.48 52.67 -0.71
N ALA A 107 23.43 53.98 -0.94
CA ALA A 107 23.58 54.57 -2.28
C ALA A 107 24.92 54.21 -2.97
N ASP A 108 25.95 53.88 -2.20
CA ASP A 108 27.26 53.46 -2.72
C ASP A 108 27.25 51.99 -3.20
N ASP A 109 26.46 51.11 -2.56
CA ASP A 109 26.33 49.70 -2.95
C ASP A 109 25.52 49.55 -4.26
N LEU A 110 24.54 50.44 -4.46
CA LEU A 110 23.70 50.47 -5.66
C LEU A 110 24.49 50.93 -6.91
N LEU A 111 25.57 51.68 -6.73
CA LEU A 111 26.47 52.10 -7.82
C LEU A 111 27.51 51.05 -8.20
N LEU A 112 27.80 50.09 -7.31
CA LEU A 112 28.75 49.00 -7.53
C LEU A 112 28.08 47.76 -8.13
N ALA A 113 26.76 47.64 -8.03
CA ALA A 113 25.99 46.61 -8.69
C ALA A 113 25.96 46.84 -10.22
N GLU A 114 26.47 45.88 -11.00
CA GLU A 114 26.42 45.94 -12.46
C GLU A 114 24.98 45.81 -12.95
N ASN A 115 24.38 46.94 -13.34
CA ASN A 115 22.99 47.00 -13.74
C ASN A 115 22.82 46.49 -15.19
N THR A 116 22.18 45.33 -15.38
CA THR A 116 21.76 44.87 -16.70
C THR A 116 20.54 45.68 -17.15
N THR A 117 20.75 46.68 -18.02
CA THR A 117 19.64 47.47 -18.59
C THR A 117 18.76 46.59 -19.48
N SER A 118 17.55 46.27 -19.02
CA SER A 118 16.49 45.61 -19.81
C SER A 118 15.34 46.58 -20.11
N THR A 119 14.73 46.44 -21.28
CA THR A 119 13.64 47.30 -21.79
C THR A 119 12.28 47.03 -21.12
N ASP A 120 11.34 47.99 -21.20
CA ASP A 120 9.97 47.85 -20.67
C ASP A 120 9.22 46.61 -21.22
N GLU A 121 9.53 46.17 -22.44
CA GLU A 121 8.97 44.95 -23.03
C GLU A 121 9.39 43.67 -22.27
N ASP A 122 10.62 43.60 -21.74
CA ASP A 122 11.09 42.49 -20.89
C ASP A 122 10.42 42.51 -19.50
N ALA A 123 9.95 43.67 -19.03
CA ALA A 123 9.24 43.78 -17.76
C ALA A 123 7.81 43.24 -17.87
N GLU A 124 7.14 43.48 -19.00
CA GLU A 124 5.80 42.96 -19.24
C GLU A 124 5.79 41.46 -19.51
N GLU A 125 6.75 40.93 -20.28
CA GLU A 125 6.88 39.50 -20.51
C GLU A 125 7.23 38.75 -19.22
N ALA A 126 8.17 39.27 -18.42
CA ALA A 126 8.56 38.63 -17.18
C ALA A 126 7.47 38.71 -16.10
N ALA A 127 6.75 39.83 -15.98
CA ALA A 127 5.59 39.93 -15.07
C ALA A 127 4.45 38.97 -15.50
N ALA A 128 4.21 38.80 -16.81
CA ALA A 128 3.23 37.84 -17.30
C ALA A 128 3.64 36.38 -17.04
N GLN A 129 4.95 36.06 -17.13
CA GLN A 129 5.49 34.75 -16.78
C GLN A 129 5.36 34.46 -15.28
N VAL A 130 5.72 35.40 -14.40
CA VAL A 130 5.56 35.25 -12.94
C VAL A 130 4.09 35.09 -12.55
N LEU A 131 3.18 35.86 -13.16
CA LEU A 131 1.75 35.70 -12.89
C LEU A 131 1.21 34.35 -13.37
N SER A 132 1.62 33.88 -14.55
CA SER A 132 1.19 32.57 -15.07
C SER A 132 1.71 31.39 -14.24
N SER A 133 2.89 31.53 -13.65
CA SER A 133 3.51 30.53 -12.78
C SER A 133 2.86 30.55 -11.40
N VAL A 134 2.68 31.73 -10.79
CA VAL A 134 1.99 31.88 -9.50
C VAL A 134 0.55 31.37 -9.57
N GLU A 135 -0.21 31.69 -10.63
CA GLU A 135 -1.57 31.15 -10.83
C GLU A 135 -1.58 29.61 -11.04
N SER A 136 -0.49 29.06 -11.62
CA SER A 136 -0.30 27.61 -11.77
C SER A 136 0.21 26.92 -10.50
N GLU A 137 0.74 27.69 -9.54
CA GLU A 137 1.34 27.23 -8.29
C GLU A 137 0.39 27.31 -7.09
N ILE A 138 -0.80 27.92 -7.25
CA ILE A 138 -1.86 27.87 -6.24
C ILE A 138 -2.25 26.40 -6.02
N GLY A 139 -1.77 25.81 -4.92
CA GLY A 139 -1.95 24.39 -4.57
C GLY A 139 -0.81 23.46 -4.98
N ARG A 140 0.25 23.94 -5.64
CA ARG A 140 1.48 23.17 -5.89
C ARG A 140 2.49 23.50 -4.77
N THR A 141 2.66 22.56 -3.85
CA THR A 141 3.73 22.61 -2.85
C THR A 141 4.86 21.70 -3.32
N THR A 142 6.10 22.13 -3.08
CA THR A 142 7.32 21.36 -3.34
C THR A 142 7.64 20.39 -2.19
N ASP A 143 7.05 20.59 -1.00
CA ASP A 143 7.25 19.72 0.17
C ASP A 143 6.47 18.39 0.04
N PRO A 144 7.19 17.25 -0.04
CA PRO A 144 6.55 15.93 -0.10
C PRO A 144 5.71 15.60 1.13
N VAL A 145 6.05 16.12 2.32
CA VAL A 145 5.26 15.92 3.55
C VAL A 145 3.87 16.51 3.37
N ARG A 146 3.79 17.74 2.88
CA ARG A 146 2.52 18.42 2.64
C ARG A 146 1.70 17.77 1.53
N MET A 147 2.34 17.30 0.45
CA MET A 147 1.67 16.51 -0.58
C MET A 147 1.00 15.27 0.03
N TYR A 148 1.74 14.54 0.87
CA TYR A 148 1.26 13.34 1.55
C TYR A 148 0.10 13.65 2.51
N MET A 149 0.22 14.69 3.34
CA MET A 149 -0.85 15.10 4.27
C MET A 149 -2.15 15.47 3.55
N ARG A 150 -2.04 16.09 2.36
CA ARG A 150 -3.20 16.44 1.53
C ARG A 150 -3.87 15.19 0.97
N GLU A 151 -3.10 14.27 0.39
CA GLU A 151 -3.63 13.02 -0.18
C GLU A 151 -4.30 12.17 0.90
N MET A 152 -3.63 11.97 2.04
CA MET A 152 -4.20 11.28 3.19
C MET A 152 -5.46 12.01 3.72
N GLY A 153 -5.47 13.33 3.69
CA GLY A 153 -6.58 14.17 4.12
C GLY A 153 -7.90 13.87 3.39
N THR A 154 -7.84 13.31 2.17
CA THR A 154 -9.02 12.98 1.36
C THR A 154 -9.80 11.77 1.87
N VAL A 155 -9.16 10.86 2.61
CA VAL A 155 -9.77 9.61 3.10
C VAL A 155 -10.47 9.87 4.44
N GLU A 156 -11.72 9.46 4.59
CA GLU A 156 -12.48 9.63 5.83
C GLU A 156 -12.00 8.70 6.96
N LEU A 157 -12.28 9.07 8.21
CA LEU A 157 -11.98 8.23 9.38
C LEU A 157 -13.00 7.09 9.49
N LEU A 158 -12.52 5.89 9.80
CA LEU A 158 -13.37 4.71 9.96
C LEU A 158 -14.02 4.65 11.36
N THR A 159 -15.25 4.16 11.41
CA THR A 159 -15.92 3.81 12.67
C THR A 159 -15.55 2.39 13.10
N ARG A 160 -15.77 2.03 14.37
CA ARG A 160 -15.55 0.65 14.86
C ARG A 160 -16.35 -0.39 14.06
N GLU A 161 -17.57 -0.05 13.65
CA GLU A 161 -18.41 -0.93 12.83
C GLU A 161 -17.81 -1.09 11.43
N GLY A 162 -17.32 0.00 10.83
CA GLY A 162 -16.58 -0.04 9.57
C GLY A 162 -15.31 -0.88 9.63
N GLU A 163 -14.55 -0.83 10.74
CA GLU A 163 -13.37 -1.69 10.95
C GLU A 163 -13.74 -3.18 10.87
N ILE A 164 -14.83 -3.57 11.53
CA ILE A 164 -15.31 -4.95 11.57
C ILE A 164 -15.82 -5.38 10.19
N ASP A 165 -16.53 -4.50 9.47
CA ASP A 165 -17.06 -4.81 8.14
C ASP A 165 -15.93 -5.01 7.11
N ILE A 166 -14.87 -4.21 7.19
CA ILE A 166 -13.68 -4.40 6.36
C ILE A 166 -12.97 -5.71 6.74
N ALA A 167 -12.82 -6.02 8.03
CA ALA A 167 -12.20 -7.26 8.48
C ALA A 167 -12.96 -8.51 7.97
N LYS A 168 -14.31 -8.51 8.04
CA LYS A 168 -15.15 -9.56 7.45
C LYS A 168 -14.97 -9.68 5.94
N ARG A 169 -14.86 -8.55 5.22
CA ARG A 169 -14.62 -8.56 3.77
C ARG A 169 -13.25 -9.14 3.41
N ILE A 170 -12.23 -8.93 4.25
CA ILE A 170 -10.90 -9.56 4.11
C ILE A 170 -11.03 -11.07 4.32
N GLU A 171 -11.68 -11.49 5.41
CA GLU A 171 -11.92 -12.90 5.75
C GLU A 171 -12.67 -13.64 4.63
N ASP A 172 -13.75 -13.05 4.10
CA ASP A 172 -14.47 -13.60 2.94
C ASP A 172 -13.57 -13.79 1.71
N GLY A 173 -12.69 -12.81 1.44
CA GLY A 173 -11.79 -12.84 0.29
C GLY A 173 -10.75 -13.96 0.43
N ILE A 174 -10.20 -14.11 1.63
CA ILE A 174 -9.26 -15.17 1.98
C ILE A 174 -9.95 -16.55 1.90
N ASN A 175 -11.13 -16.69 2.48
CA ASN A 175 -11.91 -17.93 2.45
C ASN A 175 -12.25 -18.34 1.00
N GLN A 176 -12.59 -17.38 0.15
CA GLN A 176 -12.79 -17.63 -1.28
C GLN A 176 -11.53 -18.19 -1.96
N VAL A 177 -10.34 -17.69 -1.61
CA VAL A 177 -9.06 -18.21 -2.13
C VAL A 177 -8.79 -19.61 -1.59
N GLN A 178 -9.01 -19.86 -0.30
CA GLN A 178 -8.88 -21.19 0.31
C GLN A 178 -9.80 -22.22 -0.35
N CYS A 179 -11.06 -21.85 -0.62
CA CYS A 179 -12.00 -22.71 -1.36
C CYS A 179 -11.49 -23.03 -2.77
N SER A 180 -10.90 -22.06 -3.46
CA SER A 180 -10.31 -22.28 -4.79
C SER A 180 -9.09 -23.20 -4.75
N VAL A 181 -8.22 -23.07 -3.73
CA VAL A 181 -7.05 -23.94 -3.53
C VAL A 181 -7.51 -25.36 -3.18
N ALA A 182 -8.51 -25.52 -2.32
CA ALA A 182 -9.06 -26.82 -1.92
C ALA A 182 -9.67 -27.61 -3.08
N GLU A 183 -10.13 -26.93 -4.15
CA GLU A 183 -10.68 -27.57 -5.33
C GLU A 183 -9.59 -28.08 -6.30
N TYR A 184 -8.36 -27.57 -6.16
CA TYR A 184 -7.23 -27.90 -7.00
C TYR A 184 -6.57 -29.21 -6.52
N PRO A 185 -6.62 -30.31 -7.31
CA PRO A 185 -6.14 -31.62 -6.87
C PRO A 185 -4.67 -31.66 -6.47
N GLU A 186 -3.86 -30.92 -7.22
CA GLU A 186 -2.41 -30.88 -7.03
C GLU A 186 -2.04 -30.20 -5.70
N ALA A 187 -2.92 -29.34 -5.15
CA ALA A 187 -2.68 -28.77 -3.83
C ALA A 187 -2.77 -29.82 -2.72
N ILE A 188 -3.68 -30.79 -2.87
CA ILE A 188 -3.89 -31.86 -1.89
C ILE A 188 -2.79 -32.91 -2.01
N THR A 189 -2.37 -33.25 -3.24
CA THR A 189 -1.22 -34.15 -3.44
C THR A 189 0.05 -33.55 -2.87
N TYR A 190 0.33 -32.27 -3.16
CA TYR A 190 1.47 -31.56 -2.60
C TYR A 190 1.45 -31.57 -1.06
N LEU A 191 0.29 -31.30 -0.44
CA LEU A 191 0.18 -31.32 1.02
C LEU A 191 0.45 -32.72 1.60
N LEU A 192 -0.07 -33.78 0.97
CA LEU A 192 0.18 -35.17 1.38
C LEU A 192 1.65 -35.54 1.20
N GLU A 193 2.29 -35.10 0.11
CA GLU A 193 3.73 -35.33 -0.13
C GLU A 193 4.61 -34.60 0.87
N GLN A 194 4.28 -33.35 1.22
CA GLN A 194 5.00 -32.64 2.30
C GLN A 194 4.81 -33.34 3.65
N TYR A 195 3.63 -33.86 3.93
CA TYR A 195 3.41 -34.65 5.14
C TYR A 195 4.21 -35.96 5.12
N ASP A 196 4.31 -36.64 3.98
CA ASP A 196 5.14 -37.85 3.82
C ASP A 196 6.63 -37.55 4.09
N ARG A 197 7.11 -36.35 3.75
CA ARG A 197 8.46 -35.87 4.10
C ARG A 197 8.63 -35.59 5.59
N VAL A 198 7.60 -35.08 6.25
CA VAL A 198 7.57 -34.93 7.72
C VAL A 198 7.61 -36.31 8.40
N GLU A 199 6.85 -37.30 7.90
CA GLU A 199 6.92 -38.68 8.40
C GLU A 199 8.28 -39.33 8.15
N ALA A 200 8.97 -38.95 7.08
CA ALA A 200 10.35 -39.38 6.78
C ALA A 200 11.44 -38.64 7.59
N GLU A 201 11.05 -37.78 8.54
CA GLU A 201 11.94 -36.95 9.37
C GLU A 201 12.79 -35.95 8.58
N GLU A 202 12.37 -35.57 7.36
CA GLU A 202 13.07 -34.54 6.54
C GLU A 202 12.65 -33.11 6.89
N ALA A 203 11.47 -32.93 7.50
CA ALA A 203 10.88 -31.64 7.86
C ALA A 203 10.13 -31.73 9.20
N ARG A 204 9.91 -30.60 9.88
CA ARG A 204 9.12 -30.58 11.12
C ARG A 204 7.64 -30.38 10.81
N LEU A 205 6.77 -30.89 11.68
CA LEU A 205 5.32 -30.70 11.56
C LEU A 205 4.93 -29.21 11.59
N SER A 206 5.63 -28.43 12.42
CA SER A 206 5.47 -26.98 12.56
C SER A 206 5.76 -26.20 11.28
N ASP A 207 6.59 -26.75 10.38
CA ASP A 207 6.93 -26.11 9.10
C ASP A 207 5.79 -26.26 8.06
N LEU A 208 4.87 -27.21 8.29
CA LEU A 208 3.79 -27.56 7.38
C LEU A 208 2.45 -26.95 7.80
N ILE A 209 2.08 -27.15 9.07
CA ILE A 209 0.82 -26.70 9.65
C ILE A 209 1.05 -25.98 10.97
N THR A 210 0.22 -24.99 11.26
CA THR A 210 0.18 -24.32 12.56
C THR A 210 -0.89 -24.90 13.49
N GLY A 211 -1.84 -25.67 12.95
CA GLY A 211 -2.85 -26.37 13.74
C GLY A 211 -4.05 -26.84 12.92
N PHE A 212 -5.14 -27.17 13.61
CA PHE A 212 -6.40 -27.60 13.03
C PHE A 212 -7.54 -26.70 13.51
N VAL A 213 -8.50 -26.40 12.64
CA VAL A 213 -9.77 -25.78 13.00
C VAL A 213 -10.69 -26.90 13.48
N ASP A 214 -11.05 -26.88 14.77
CA ASP A 214 -12.09 -27.78 15.27
C ASP A 214 -13.46 -27.29 14.74
N PRO A 215 -14.16 -28.07 13.89
CA PRO A 215 -15.48 -27.69 13.38
C PRO A 215 -16.55 -27.57 14.47
N ASN A 216 -16.28 -27.99 15.72
CA ASN A 216 -17.20 -27.95 16.84
C ASN A 216 -16.85 -26.87 17.89
N ALA A 217 -15.75 -26.14 17.73
CA ALA A 217 -15.42 -24.99 18.57
C ALA A 217 -16.15 -23.74 18.07
N GLU A 218 -16.91 -23.07 18.94
CA GLU A 218 -17.57 -21.78 18.62
C GLU A 218 -16.55 -20.65 18.33
N GLU A 219 -15.27 -20.90 18.59
CA GLU A 219 -14.15 -20.07 18.16
C GLU A 219 -13.62 -20.53 16.81
N GLU A 220 -14.32 -20.17 15.72
CA GLU A 220 -13.72 -20.16 14.39
C GLU A 220 -12.56 -19.14 14.40
N MET A 221 -11.36 -19.63 14.71
CA MET A 221 -10.11 -18.86 14.67
C MET A 221 -9.81 -18.44 13.23
N ALA A 222 -9.19 -17.26 13.10
CA ALA A 222 -8.99 -16.58 11.82
C ALA A 222 -8.30 -17.45 10.74
N PRO A 223 -8.67 -17.25 9.45
CA PRO A 223 -8.06 -17.99 8.37
C PRO A 223 -6.55 -17.71 8.29
N THR A 224 -5.77 -18.78 8.15
CA THR A 224 -4.29 -18.78 8.17
C THR A 224 -3.63 -18.09 6.97
N ALA A 225 -4.41 -17.57 6.03
CA ALA A 225 -3.92 -16.99 4.79
C ALA A 225 -3.74 -15.46 4.91
N THR A 226 -2.89 -15.05 5.86
CA THR A 226 -2.62 -13.64 6.18
C THR A 226 -1.94 -12.88 5.04
N HIS A 227 -1.17 -13.54 4.17
CA HIS A 227 -0.34 -12.89 3.13
C HIS A 227 -0.91 -12.96 1.70
N VAL A 228 -2.16 -13.42 1.53
CA VAL A 228 -2.76 -13.53 0.20
C VAL A 228 -2.87 -12.15 -0.47
N GLY A 229 -2.03 -11.94 -1.48
CA GLY A 229 -1.98 -10.71 -2.27
C GLY A 229 -1.14 -9.58 -1.68
N SER A 230 -0.34 -9.82 -0.63
CA SER A 230 0.72 -8.89 -0.21
C SER A 230 1.94 -9.08 -1.11
N GLU A 231 2.31 -8.06 -1.88
CA GLU A 231 3.57 -8.01 -2.65
C GLU A 231 4.78 -7.74 -1.74
N LEU A 232 4.75 -8.25 -0.51
CA LEU A 232 5.91 -8.18 0.39
C LEU A 232 7.01 -9.03 -0.24
N SER A 233 8.22 -8.47 -0.28
CA SER A 233 9.36 -9.19 -0.83
C SER A 233 9.67 -10.41 0.05
N GLN A 234 10.34 -11.42 -0.51
CA GLN A 234 10.71 -12.60 0.28
C GLN A 234 11.62 -12.23 1.46
N GLU A 235 12.41 -11.15 1.32
CA GLU A 235 13.22 -10.56 2.39
C GLU A 235 12.36 -10.01 3.54
N ASP A 236 11.20 -9.39 3.26
CA ASP A 236 10.27 -8.90 4.29
C ASP A 236 9.53 -10.03 5.03
N LEU A 237 9.44 -11.21 4.40
CA LEU A 237 8.81 -12.43 4.94
C LEU A 237 9.78 -13.29 5.74
N ASP A 238 11.08 -13.23 5.43
CA ASP A 238 12.13 -13.93 6.18
C ASP A 238 12.52 -13.16 7.45
N ASP A 239 12.38 -11.82 7.43
CA ASP A 239 12.50 -10.95 8.62
C ASP A 239 11.43 -11.22 9.70
N ASP A 240 10.37 -11.98 9.38
CA ASP A 240 9.35 -12.45 10.33
C ASP A 240 9.80 -13.75 11.07
N GLU A 241 10.77 -14.52 10.57
CA GLU A 241 11.29 -15.74 11.24
C GLU A 241 12.50 -15.47 12.15
N ASP A 242 13.28 -14.43 11.84
CA ASP A 242 14.38 -13.84 12.64
C ASP A 242 14.02 -13.39 14.07
N GLU A 243 12.74 -13.14 14.35
CA GLU A 243 12.36 -12.11 15.33
C GLU A 243 11.57 -12.61 16.55
N ASP A 244 11.26 -13.90 16.60
CA ASP A 244 10.58 -14.55 17.74
C ASP A 244 11.56 -15.03 18.85
N GLU A 245 12.88 -14.83 18.72
CA GLU A 245 13.87 -15.35 19.69
C GLU A 245 14.55 -14.31 20.62
N GLU A 246 14.18 -13.03 20.62
CA GLU A 246 14.77 -12.06 21.58
C GLU A 246 13.73 -11.21 22.32
N ASP A 247 12.85 -11.84 23.10
CA ASP A 247 12.33 -11.23 24.33
C ASP A 247 12.46 -12.22 25.50
N GLY A 248 13.54 -12.05 26.26
CA GLY A 248 13.79 -12.75 27.51
C GLY A 248 13.04 -12.12 28.68
N ASP A 249 12.14 -12.93 29.24
CA ASP A 249 11.58 -12.93 30.61
C ASP A 249 10.23 -12.22 30.83
N ASP A 250 9.26 -13.04 31.28
CA ASP A 250 7.92 -12.75 31.84
C ASP A 250 6.70 -12.58 30.91
N ASP A 251 6.46 -13.51 29.97
CA ASP A 251 5.10 -13.96 29.60
C ASP A 251 5.12 -15.39 28.99
N ALA A 252 5.42 -16.38 29.83
CA ALA A 252 5.29 -17.81 29.48
C ALA A 252 3.81 -18.26 29.53
N ALA A 253 2.97 -17.68 28.68
CA ALA A 253 1.54 -17.99 28.62
C ALA A 253 0.95 -18.09 27.20
N ASP A 254 1.77 -18.25 26.15
CA ASP A 254 1.24 -18.47 24.78
C ASP A 254 2.10 -19.40 23.88
N ASP A 255 2.98 -20.23 24.44
CA ASP A 255 3.70 -21.30 23.69
C ASP A 255 2.96 -22.65 23.74
N ASP A 256 1.62 -22.63 23.85
CA ASP A 256 0.78 -23.85 23.85
C ASP A 256 0.37 -24.28 22.42
N ASN A 257 1.11 -23.81 21.40
CA ASN A 257 0.97 -24.26 20.00
C ASN A 257 1.76 -25.55 19.73
N SER A 258 1.96 -26.41 20.72
CA SER A 258 2.42 -27.76 20.47
C SER A 258 1.29 -28.55 19.81
N ILE A 259 1.27 -28.56 18.49
CA ILE A 259 0.35 -29.38 17.69
C ILE A 259 0.52 -30.83 18.13
N ASP A 260 -0.56 -31.45 18.63
CA ASP A 260 -0.54 -32.87 18.99
C ASP A 260 -0.20 -33.72 17.76
N PRO A 261 0.96 -34.38 17.72
CA PRO A 261 1.41 -35.11 16.53
C PRO A 261 0.52 -36.32 16.24
N GLU A 262 -0.15 -36.86 17.26
CA GLU A 262 -1.11 -37.96 17.11
C GLU A 262 -2.40 -37.50 16.43
N LEU A 263 -2.95 -36.36 16.85
CA LEU A 263 -4.12 -35.75 16.22
C LEU A 263 -3.82 -35.37 14.77
N ALA A 264 -2.64 -34.80 14.52
CA ALA A 264 -2.19 -34.50 13.16
C ALA A 264 -2.18 -35.76 12.30
N ARG A 265 -1.60 -36.86 12.79
CA ARG A 265 -1.56 -38.14 12.07
C ARG A 265 -2.96 -38.69 11.78
N GLU A 266 -3.90 -38.59 12.73
CA GLU A 266 -5.29 -38.98 12.53
C GLU A 266 -5.94 -38.16 11.40
N LYS A 267 -5.78 -36.84 11.43
CA LYS A 267 -6.35 -35.94 10.42
C LYS A 267 -5.73 -36.13 9.03
N PHE A 268 -4.42 -36.32 8.93
CA PHE A 268 -3.78 -36.64 7.66
C PHE A 268 -4.17 -38.03 7.15
N ALA A 269 -4.43 -39.00 8.03
CA ALA A 269 -4.97 -40.30 7.64
C ALA A 269 -6.41 -40.19 7.14
N GLU A 270 -7.26 -39.39 7.79
CA GLU A 270 -8.62 -39.06 7.34
C GLU A 270 -8.59 -38.41 5.95
N LEU A 271 -7.73 -37.40 5.76
CA LEU A 271 -7.54 -36.72 4.47
C LEU A 271 -7.07 -37.70 3.39
N ARG A 272 -6.11 -38.58 3.70
CA ARG A 272 -5.58 -39.57 2.76
C ARG A 272 -6.64 -40.60 2.37
N ALA A 273 -7.43 -41.08 3.32
CA ALA A 273 -8.53 -42.01 3.06
C ALA A 273 -9.57 -41.38 2.12
N GLN A 274 -10.00 -40.15 2.43
CA GLN A 274 -10.95 -39.41 1.59
C GLN A 274 -10.36 -39.13 0.19
N TYR A 275 -9.08 -38.74 0.11
CA TYR A 275 -8.40 -38.50 -1.16
C TYR A 275 -8.38 -39.73 -2.08
N VAL A 276 -8.11 -40.93 -1.53
CA VAL A 276 -8.11 -42.17 -2.32
C VAL A 276 -9.51 -42.48 -2.87
N VAL A 277 -10.55 -42.34 -2.04
CA VAL A 277 -11.95 -42.54 -2.46
C VAL A 277 -12.34 -41.54 -3.55
N THR A 278 -12.03 -40.26 -3.36
CA THR A 278 -12.32 -39.21 -4.35
C THR A 278 -11.55 -39.45 -5.66
N ARG A 279 -10.27 -39.83 -5.59
CA ARG A 279 -9.46 -40.13 -6.79
C ARG A 279 -10.01 -41.32 -7.58
N ASP A 280 -10.37 -42.40 -6.91
CA ASP A 280 -10.81 -43.62 -7.58
C ASP A 280 -12.23 -43.47 -8.15
N THR A 281 -13.11 -42.70 -7.49
CA THR A 281 -14.42 -42.34 -8.03
C THR A 281 -14.32 -41.42 -9.26
N ILE A 282 -13.39 -40.45 -9.26
CA ILE A 282 -13.08 -39.62 -10.43
C ILE A 282 -12.61 -40.49 -11.60
N LYS A 283 -11.70 -41.44 -11.36
CA LYS A 283 -11.24 -42.38 -12.40
C LYS A 283 -12.37 -43.25 -12.95
N ALA A 284 -13.30 -43.68 -12.10
CA ALA A 284 -14.38 -44.59 -12.49
C ALA A 284 -15.53 -43.91 -13.25
N LYS A 285 -15.95 -42.71 -12.82
CA LYS A 285 -17.17 -42.05 -13.32
C LYS A 285 -16.92 -40.74 -14.07
N GLY A 286 -15.68 -40.25 -14.05
CA GLY A 286 -15.33 -38.93 -14.53
C GLY A 286 -15.58 -37.85 -13.47
N ARG A 287 -14.82 -36.75 -13.57
CA ARG A 287 -14.83 -35.68 -12.56
C ARG A 287 -16.13 -34.88 -12.52
N SER A 288 -16.80 -34.71 -13.66
CA SER A 288 -18.05 -33.95 -13.78
C SER A 288 -19.30 -34.73 -13.34
N HIS A 289 -19.17 -36.00 -12.94
CA HIS A 289 -20.29 -36.79 -12.47
C HIS A 289 -20.71 -36.35 -11.06
N ALA A 290 -22.02 -36.26 -10.80
CA ALA A 290 -22.58 -35.75 -9.53
C ALA A 290 -21.96 -36.41 -8.27
N ALA A 291 -21.79 -37.73 -8.28
CA ALA A 291 -21.15 -38.45 -7.18
C ALA A 291 -19.67 -38.05 -6.96
N ALA A 292 -18.90 -37.79 -8.02
CA ALA A 292 -17.52 -37.34 -7.88
C ALA A 292 -17.46 -35.91 -7.33
N GLN A 293 -18.38 -35.05 -7.75
CA GLN A 293 -18.49 -33.69 -7.22
C GLN A 293 -18.80 -33.67 -5.72
N GLU A 294 -19.67 -34.56 -5.24
CA GLU A 294 -19.98 -34.69 -3.81
C GLU A 294 -18.74 -35.14 -3.00
N GLU A 295 -17.97 -36.11 -3.50
CA GLU A 295 -16.73 -36.56 -2.85
C GLU A 295 -15.61 -35.51 -2.89
N ILE A 296 -15.55 -34.68 -3.96
CA ILE A 296 -14.64 -33.53 -4.04
C ILE A 296 -15.03 -32.48 -2.99
N LEU A 297 -16.33 -32.21 -2.82
CA LEU A 297 -16.80 -31.28 -1.79
C LEU A 297 -16.44 -31.78 -0.38
N LYS A 298 -16.68 -33.05 -0.07
CA LYS A 298 -16.27 -33.65 1.23
C LYS A 298 -14.76 -33.51 1.45
N LEU A 299 -13.96 -33.83 0.42
CA LEU A 299 -12.51 -33.68 0.49
C LEU A 299 -12.09 -32.22 0.74
N SER A 300 -12.75 -31.25 0.09
CA SER A 300 -12.49 -29.83 0.29
C SER A 300 -12.87 -29.35 1.70
N GLU A 301 -13.94 -29.88 2.28
CA GLU A 301 -14.36 -29.55 3.65
C GLU A 301 -13.36 -30.11 4.68
N VAL A 302 -12.84 -31.32 4.46
CA VAL A 302 -11.77 -31.88 5.30
C VAL A 302 -10.51 -31.01 5.16
N PHE A 303 -10.13 -30.61 3.94
CA PHE A 303 -8.97 -29.74 3.70
C PHE A 303 -9.11 -28.37 4.40
N LYS A 304 -10.31 -27.78 4.46
CA LYS A 304 -10.56 -26.50 5.15
C LYS A 304 -10.27 -26.55 6.66
N GLN A 305 -10.29 -27.74 7.28
CA GLN A 305 -9.95 -27.88 8.69
C GLN A 305 -8.45 -27.69 8.95
N PHE A 306 -7.60 -27.79 7.92
CA PHE A 306 -6.15 -27.66 8.10
C PHE A 306 -5.75 -26.18 8.11
N ARG A 307 -5.01 -25.76 9.15
CA ARG A 307 -4.38 -24.43 9.17
C ARG A 307 -2.94 -24.57 8.67
N LEU A 308 -2.75 -24.28 7.38
CA LEU A 308 -1.43 -24.30 6.76
C LEU A 308 -0.60 -23.10 7.20
N VAL A 309 0.72 -23.30 7.29
CA VAL A 309 1.67 -22.18 7.43
C VAL A 309 1.52 -21.25 6.21
N PRO A 310 1.52 -19.91 6.38
CA PRO A 310 1.31 -18.99 5.26
C PRO A 310 2.26 -19.22 4.08
N LYS A 311 3.55 -19.50 4.35
CA LYS A 311 4.55 -19.83 3.31
C LYS A 311 4.11 -21.02 2.43
N GLN A 312 3.53 -22.06 3.02
CA GLN A 312 3.00 -23.23 2.29
C GLN A 312 1.76 -22.86 1.47
N PHE A 313 0.87 -22.04 2.04
CA PHE A 313 -0.33 -21.58 1.34
C PHE A 313 0.03 -20.71 0.11
N ASP A 314 0.97 -19.78 0.27
CA ASP A 314 1.43 -18.91 -0.81
C ASP A 314 2.13 -19.70 -1.92
N TYR A 315 2.88 -20.75 -1.58
CA TYR A 315 3.42 -21.69 -2.57
C TYR A 315 2.31 -22.33 -3.42
N LEU A 316 1.23 -22.80 -2.80
CA LEU A 316 0.09 -23.39 -3.50
C LEU A 316 -0.59 -22.39 -4.45
N VAL A 317 -0.82 -21.16 -3.97
CA VAL A 317 -1.39 -20.08 -4.78
C VAL A 317 -0.47 -19.75 -5.97
N ASN A 318 0.84 -19.66 -5.76
CA ASN A 318 1.81 -19.40 -6.81
C ASN A 318 1.89 -20.55 -7.82
N SER A 319 1.83 -21.81 -7.37
CA SER A 319 1.74 -22.98 -8.26
C SER A 319 0.55 -22.89 -9.20
N MET A 320 -0.64 -22.52 -8.67
CA MET A 320 -1.84 -22.30 -9.49
C MET A 320 -1.68 -21.15 -10.48
N ARG A 321 -1.02 -20.04 -10.10
CA ARG A 321 -0.73 -18.92 -11.02
C ARG A 321 0.18 -19.36 -12.17
N VAL A 322 1.28 -20.04 -11.85
CA VAL A 322 2.24 -20.53 -12.85
C VAL A 322 1.53 -21.49 -13.81
N MET A 323 0.67 -22.38 -13.29
CA MET A 323 -0.13 -23.27 -14.12
C MET A 323 -1.06 -22.50 -15.06
N MET A 324 -1.79 -21.49 -14.56
CA MET A 324 -2.64 -20.66 -15.40
C MET A 324 -1.83 -19.85 -16.42
N ASP A 325 -0.67 -19.33 -16.07
CA ASP A 325 0.16 -18.57 -17.00
C ASP A 325 0.75 -19.45 -18.11
N ARG A 326 1.05 -20.73 -17.83
CA ARG A 326 1.36 -21.72 -18.86
C ARG A 326 0.20 -21.86 -19.86
N VAL A 327 -1.03 -22.00 -19.37
CA VAL A 327 -2.25 -22.08 -20.19
C VAL A 327 -2.43 -20.80 -21.03
N ARG A 328 -2.44 -19.62 -20.40
CA ARG A 328 -2.60 -18.33 -21.11
C ARG A 328 -1.50 -18.10 -22.14
N THR A 329 -0.28 -18.55 -21.87
CA THR A 329 0.83 -18.44 -22.82
C THR A 329 0.56 -19.27 -24.08
N GLN A 330 0.04 -20.50 -23.93
CA GLN A 330 -0.37 -21.30 -25.09
C GLN A 330 -1.56 -20.65 -25.82
N GLU A 331 -2.59 -20.19 -25.10
CA GLU A 331 -3.75 -19.51 -25.72
C GLU A 331 -3.33 -18.26 -26.50
N ARG A 332 -2.44 -17.42 -25.93
CA ARG A 332 -1.90 -16.22 -26.59
C ARG A 332 -1.09 -16.58 -27.82
N LEU A 333 -0.29 -17.65 -27.77
CA LEU A 333 0.49 -18.11 -28.91
C LEU A 333 -0.44 -18.59 -30.03
N ILE A 334 -1.41 -19.45 -29.73
CA ILE A 334 -2.41 -19.91 -30.70
C ILE A 334 -3.18 -18.71 -31.29
N MET A 335 -3.62 -17.78 -30.46
CA MET A 335 -4.32 -16.57 -30.91
C MET A 335 -3.42 -15.73 -31.83
N LYS A 336 -2.14 -15.56 -31.51
CA LYS A 336 -1.19 -14.81 -32.35
C LYS A 336 -1.02 -15.47 -33.72
N LEU A 337 -0.83 -16.78 -33.74
CA LEU A 337 -0.69 -17.59 -34.96
C LEU A 337 -1.95 -17.52 -35.85
N CYS A 338 -3.14 -17.68 -35.27
CA CYS A 338 -4.39 -17.65 -36.05
C CYS A 338 -4.82 -16.23 -36.45
N VAL A 339 -4.78 -15.27 -35.53
CA VAL A 339 -5.31 -13.91 -35.76
C VAL A 339 -4.30 -13.01 -36.47
N GLU A 340 -3.04 -13.02 -36.05
CA GLU A 340 -2.05 -12.07 -36.57
C GLU A 340 -1.41 -12.57 -37.87
N GLN A 341 -1.01 -13.84 -37.91
CA GLN A 341 -0.35 -14.44 -39.07
C GLN A 341 -1.35 -14.91 -40.14
N CYS A 342 -2.39 -15.65 -39.76
CA CYS A 342 -3.40 -16.14 -40.71
C CYS A 342 -4.50 -15.11 -41.05
N LYS A 343 -4.56 -13.97 -40.32
CA LYS A 343 -5.58 -12.91 -40.47
C LYS A 343 -7.01 -13.41 -40.20
N MET A 344 -7.17 -14.39 -39.31
CA MET A 344 -8.48 -14.84 -38.84
C MET A 344 -9.14 -13.76 -37.96
N PRO A 345 -10.42 -13.42 -38.16
CA PRO A 345 -11.13 -12.49 -37.26
C PRO A 345 -11.22 -13.03 -35.82
N LYS A 346 -10.90 -12.18 -34.83
CA LYS A 346 -10.93 -12.55 -33.39
C LYS A 346 -12.25 -13.18 -32.94
N LYS A 347 -13.38 -12.68 -33.45
CA LYS A 347 -14.72 -13.22 -33.12
C LYS A 347 -14.84 -14.69 -33.50
N ASN A 348 -14.42 -15.05 -34.71
CA ASN A 348 -14.47 -16.43 -35.18
C ASN A 348 -13.55 -17.34 -34.35
N PHE A 349 -12.37 -16.84 -33.96
CA PHE A 349 -11.45 -17.58 -33.10
C PHE A 349 -12.11 -17.90 -31.76
N ILE A 350 -12.64 -16.89 -31.07
CA ILE A 350 -13.28 -17.07 -29.75
C ILE A 350 -14.46 -18.04 -29.84
N THR A 351 -15.29 -17.95 -30.89
CA THR A 351 -16.45 -18.86 -31.06
C THR A 351 -16.06 -20.32 -31.26
N LEU A 352 -14.94 -20.60 -31.93
CA LEU A 352 -14.49 -21.97 -32.18
C LEU A 352 -13.62 -22.53 -31.05
N PHE A 353 -12.80 -21.67 -30.45
CA PHE A 353 -11.82 -22.05 -29.43
C PHE A 353 -12.46 -22.24 -28.05
N THR A 354 -13.40 -21.36 -27.65
CA THR A 354 -14.01 -21.41 -26.32
C THR A 354 -14.90 -22.63 -26.17
N GLY A 355 -14.69 -23.43 -25.12
CA GLY A 355 -15.43 -24.67 -24.84
C GLY A 355 -14.88 -25.91 -25.55
N ASN A 356 -13.82 -25.77 -26.35
CA ASN A 356 -13.18 -26.88 -27.05
C ASN A 356 -11.65 -26.76 -27.08
N GLU A 357 -11.09 -26.18 -26.01
CA GLU A 357 -9.73 -25.63 -25.99
C GLU A 357 -8.63 -26.68 -26.22
N THR A 358 -8.93 -27.96 -25.98
CA THR A 358 -7.96 -29.07 -26.09
C THR A 358 -8.20 -30.02 -27.25
N SER A 359 -9.35 -29.91 -27.91
CA SER A 359 -9.66 -30.77 -29.06
C SER A 359 -9.13 -30.18 -30.36
N GLU A 360 -8.60 -31.01 -31.25
CA GLU A 360 -8.26 -30.58 -32.60
C GLU A 360 -9.50 -30.33 -33.48
N THR A 361 -10.69 -30.67 -32.99
CA THR A 361 -11.94 -30.54 -33.75
C THR A 361 -12.25 -29.09 -34.13
N TRP A 362 -11.98 -28.10 -33.26
CA TRP A 362 -12.18 -26.69 -33.63
C TRP A 362 -11.21 -26.24 -34.71
N PHE A 363 -9.96 -26.72 -34.67
CA PHE A 363 -8.93 -26.37 -35.63
C PHE A 363 -9.22 -26.97 -37.00
N ASN A 364 -9.60 -28.26 -37.03
CA ASN A 364 -10.04 -28.94 -38.25
C ASN A 364 -11.32 -28.32 -38.82
N ALA A 365 -12.27 -27.92 -37.96
CA ALA A 365 -13.46 -27.19 -38.39
C ALA A 365 -13.10 -25.82 -38.98
N ALA A 366 -12.11 -25.11 -38.42
CA ALA A 366 -11.65 -23.82 -38.93
C ALA A 366 -11.01 -23.93 -40.32
N ILE A 367 -10.27 -25.01 -40.58
CA ILE A 367 -9.75 -25.34 -41.91
C ILE A 367 -10.91 -25.63 -42.88
N ALA A 368 -11.90 -26.41 -42.45
CA ALA A 368 -13.07 -26.78 -43.27
C ALA A 368 -14.00 -25.61 -43.64
N MET A 369 -13.84 -24.42 -43.02
CA MET A 369 -14.63 -23.23 -43.37
C MET A 369 -14.32 -22.65 -44.76
N ASN A 370 -13.27 -23.12 -45.43
CA ASN A 370 -12.85 -22.73 -46.78
C ASN A 370 -12.84 -21.20 -46.98
N LYS A 371 -12.31 -20.47 -45.99
CA LYS A 371 -12.11 -19.03 -46.08
C LYS A 371 -10.68 -18.72 -46.56
N PRO A 372 -10.40 -17.50 -47.05
CA PRO A 372 -9.05 -17.12 -47.48
C PRO A 372 -7.97 -17.23 -46.38
N TRP A 373 -8.38 -17.15 -45.11
CA TRP A 373 -7.50 -17.37 -43.96
C TRP A 373 -7.40 -18.85 -43.56
N SER A 374 -8.33 -19.71 -43.99
CA SER A 374 -8.30 -21.16 -43.70
C SER A 374 -7.17 -21.87 -44.45
N GLU A 375 -6.84 -21.44 -45.68
CA GLU A 375 -5.71 -22.00 -46.43
C GLU A 375 -4.37 -21.76 -45.71
N LYS A 376 -4.21 -20.56 -45.11
CA LYS A 376 -3.01 -20.18 -44.35
C LYS A 376 -2.87 -20.94 -43.02
N LEU A 377 -3.95 -21.52 -42.50
CA LEU A 377 -3.89 -22.33 -41.28
C LEU A 377 -3.13 -23.63 -41.51
N HIS A 378 -3.00 -24.11 -42.75
CA HIS A 378 -2.18 -25.30 -43.04
C HIS A 378 -0.69 -25.07 -42.72
N ASP A 379 -0.17 -23.87 -43.01
CA ASP A 379 1.24 -23.52 -42.77
C ASP A 379 1.57 -23.47 -41.27
N VAL A 380 0.58 -23.17 -40.44
CA VAL A 380 0.72 -22.97 -38.99
C VAL A 380 0.15 -24.15 -38.18
N ALA A 381 -0.30 -25.20 -38.87
CA ALA A 381 -0.97 -26.34 -38.26
C ALA A 381 -0.07 -27.09 -37.28
N GLU A 382 1.20 -27.30 -37.62
CA GLU A 382 2.15 -28.02 -36.76
C GLU A 382 2.41 -27.27 -35.45
N GLU A 383 2.56 -25.94 -35.51
CA GLU A 383 2.77 -25.11 -34.33
C GLU A 383 1.53 -25.07 -33.43
N VAL A 384 0.34 -24.94 -34.02
CA VAL A 384 -0.93 -24.97 -33.27
C VAL A 384 -1.14 -26.35 -32.64
N GLN A 385 -0.89 -27.44 -33.36
CA GLN A 385 -0.96 -28.80 -32.81
C GLN A 385 0.00 -28.98 -31.63
N ARG A 386 1.24 -28.45 -31.71
CA ARG A 386 2.20 -28.49 -30.60
C ARG A 386 1.69 -27.72 -29.38
N CYS A 387 1.02 -26.59 -29.58
CA CYS A 387 0.41 -25.82 -28.48
C CYS A 387 -0.77 -26.58 -27.86
N LEU A 388 -1.63 -27.20 -28.69
CA LEU A 388 -2.73 -28.05 -28.23
C LEU A 388 -2.25 -29.30 -27.49
N GLN A 389 -1.13 -29.89 -27.89
CA GLN A 389 -0.49 -30.99 -27.14
C GLN A 389 -0.01 -30.54 -25.77
N LYS A 390 0.60 -29.34 -25.66
CA LYS A 390 0.98 -28.77 -24.36
C LYS A 390 -0.23 -28.46 -23.48
N LEU A 391 -1.35 -28.01 -24.07
CA LEU A 391 -2.59 -27.82 -23.32
C LEU A 391 -3.16 -29.15 -22.81
N ARG A 392 -3.15 -30.21 -23.64
CA ARG A 392 -3.53 -31.57 -23.20
C ARG A 392 -2.62 -32.10 -22.09
N GLN A 393 -1.32 -31.86 -22.19
CA GLN A 393 -0.37 -32.23 -21.13
C GLN A 393 -0.73 -31.54 -19.80
N ILE A 394 -1.16 -30.28 -19.84
CA ILE A 394 -1.62 -29.56 -18.62
C ILE A 394 -2.91 -30.19 -18.07
N GLU A 395 -3.85 -30.62 -18.92
CA GLU A 395 -5.05 -31.33 -18.46
C GLU A 395 -4.70 -32.68 -17.80
N GLU A 396 -3.71 -33.40 -18.35
CA GLU A 396 -3.22 -34.65 -17.78
C GLU A 396 -2.50 -34.45 -16.44
N GLU A 397 -1.66 -33.41 -16.33
CA GLU A 397 -0.95 -33.05 -15.09
C GLU A 397 -1.94 -32.69 -13.98
N THR A 398 -2.96 -31.89 -14.28
CA THR A 398 -3.90 -31.37 -13.26
C THR A 398 -5.10 -32.29 -13.01
N GLY A 399 -5.42 -33.19 -13.93
CA GLY A 399 -6.65 -33.98 -13.92
C GLY A 399 -7.91 -33.12 -14.08
N LEU A 400 -7.78 -31.90 -14.61
CA LEU A 400 -8.84 -30.91 -14.81
C LEU A 400 -8.90 -30.52 -16.29
N THR A 401 -10.08 -30.12 -16.76
CA THR A 401 -10.18 -29.45 -18.07
C THR A 401 -9.67 -28.02 -17.97
N ILE A 402 -9.18 -27.47 -19.09
CA ILE A 402 -8.70 -26.08 -19.11
C ILE A 402 -9.78 -25.07 -18.68
N GLU A 403 -11.05 -25.33 -19.02
CA GLU A 403 -12.19 -24.53 -18.56
C GLU A 403 -12.31 -24.52 -17.02
N GLN A 404 -12.20 -25.69 -16.39
CA GLN A 404 -12.26 -25.81 -14.93
C GLN A 404 -11.07 -25.10 -14.27
N VAL A 405 -9.85 -25.27 -14.80
CA VAL A 405 -8.65 -24.58 -14.29
C VAL A 405 -8.83 -23.07 -14.37
N LYS A 406 -9.37 -22.55 -15.49
CA LYS A 406 -9.67 -21.13 -15.68
C LYS A 406 -10.70 -20.62 -14.69
N ASP A 407 -11.77 -21.37 -14.45
CA ASP A 407 -12.84 -20.98 -13.53
C ASP A 407 -12.38 -20.99 -12.07
N ILE A 408 -11.60 -21.99 -11.65
CA ILE A 408 -10.99 -22.07 -10.31
C ILE A 408 -10.05 -20.87 -10.11
N ASN A 409 -9.13 -20.65 -11.05
CA ASN A 409 -8.16 -19.55 -10.95
C ASN A 409 -8.86 -18.17 -11.02
N ARG A 410 -9.96 -18.04 -11.76
CA ARG A 410 -10.77 -16.82 -11.81
C ARG A 410 -11.42 -16.55 -10.45
N ARG A 411 -12.01 -17.56 -9.79
CA ARG A 411 -12.56 -17.41 -8.43
C ARG A 411 -11.47 -17.03 -7.42
N MET A 412 -10.30 -17.66 -7.51
CA MET A 412 -9.13 -17.34 -6.70
C MET A 412 -8.73 -15.87 -6.87
N SER A 413 -8.57 -15.41 -8.11
CA SER A 413 -8.18 -14.03 -8.43
C SER A 413 -9.22 -13.00 -7.94
N ILE A 414 -10.52 -13.35 -7.96
CA ILE A 414 -11.60 -12.50 -7.44
C ILE A 414 -11.50 -12.40 -5.90
N GLY A 415 -11.30 -13.52 -5.21
CA GLY A 415 -11.14 -13.55 -3.75
C GLY A 415 -9.94 -12.72 -3.31
N GLU A 416 -8.80 -12.90 -4.00
CA GLU A 416 -7.58 -12.14 -3.75
C GLU A 416 -7.78 -10.64 -4.00
N ALA A 417 -8.44 -10.26 -5.10
CA ALA A 417 -8.75 -8.86 -5.39
C ALA A 417 -9.71 -8.24 -4.36
N LYS A 418 -10.66 -9.02 -3.82
CA LYS A 418 -11.56 -8.60 -2.75
C LYS A 418 -10.78 -8.35 -1.45
N ALA A 419 -9.94 -9.30 -1.05
CA ALA A 419 -9.10 -9.18 0.14
C ALA A 419 -8.13 -7.99 0.03
N ARG A 420 -7.38 -7.88 -1.07
CA ARG A 420 -6.41 -6.79 -1.29
C ARG A 420 -7.06 -5.41 -1.28
N ARG A 421 -8.24 -5.27 -1.91
CA ARG A 421 -8.98 -4.00 -1.89
C ARG A 421 -9.41 -3.63 -0.47
N ALA A 422 -9.92 -4.60 0.29
CA ALA A 422 -10.35 -4.37 1.67
C ALA A 422 -9.16 -4.04 2.58
N LYS A 423 -8.01 -4.72 2.44
CA LYS A 423 -6.77 -4.39 3.15
C LYS A 423 -6.30 -2.97 2.83
N LYS A 424 -6.29 -2.58 1.54
CA LYS A 424 -5.92 -1.22 1.11
C LYS A 424 -6.83 -0.16 1.76
N GLU A 425 -8.14 -0.37 1.72
CA GLU A 425 -9.13 0.51 2.36
C GLU A 425 -8.89 0.64 3.88
N MET A 426 -8.54 -0.47 4.54
CA MET A 426 -8.20 -0.49 5.96
C MET A 426 -6.93 0.32 6.27
N VAL A 427 -5.88 0.19 5.46
CA VAL A 427 -4.62 0.93 5.61
C VAL A 427 -4.86 2.42 5.38
N GLU A 428 -5.54 2.80 4.29
CA GLU A 428 -5.83 4.19 3.93
C GLU A 428 -6.59 4.93 5.03
N ALA A 429 -7.58 4.28 5.65
CA ALA A 429 -8.34 4.86 6.74
C ALA A 429 -7.51 5.11 8.02
N ASN A 430 -6.40 4.37 8.20
CA ASN A 430 -5.58 4.38 9.41
C ASN A 430 -4.24 5.11 9.28
N LEU A 431 -3.92 5.70 8.12
CA LEU A 431 -2.67 6.46 7.91
C LEU A 431 -2.45 7.58 8.96
N ARG A 432 -3.53 8.22 9.44
CA ARG A 432 -3.45 9.26 10.48
C ARG A 432 -2.91 8.73 11.82
N LEU A 433 -3.19 7.47 12.14
CA LEU A 433 -2.67 6.81 13.34
C LEU A 433 -1.15 6.72 13.28
N VAL A 434 -0.60 6.31 12.14
CA VAL A 434 0.85 6.20 11.91
C VAL A 434 1.53 7.54 12.16
N ILE A 435 1.01 8.61 11.55
CA ILE A 435 1.54 9.97 11.73
C ILE A 435 1.54 10.39 13.21
N SER A 436 0.45 10.10 13.94
CA SER A 436 0.35 10.44 15.36
C SER A 436 1.39 9.73 16.23
N ILE A 437 1.82 8.53 15.82
CA ILE A 437 2.86 7.74 16.48
C ILE A 437 4.24 8.23 16.05
N ALA A 438 4.49 8.38 14.74
CA ALA A 438 5.75 8.81 14.15
C ALA A 438 6.20 10.20 14.64
N LYS A 439 5.26 11.11 14.92
CA LYS A 439 5.56 12.43 15.51
C LYS A 439 6.38 12.38 16.80
N LYS A 440 6.33 11.28 17.57
CA LYS A 440 7.13 11.10 18.81
C LYS A 440 8.61 10.77 18.55
N TYR A 441 9.00 10.57 17.29
CA TYR A 441 10.31 10.05 16.87
C TYR A 441 11.07 10.98 15.91
N THR A 442 10.54 12.16 15.56
CA THR A 442 11.07 13.07 14.50
C THR A 442 12.48 13.63 14.71
N ASN A 443 13.07 13.43 15.89
CA ASN A 443 14.37 13.99 16.26
C ASN A 443 15.35 12.89 16.71
N ARG A 444 15.27 11.70 16.11
CA ARG A 444 16.10 10.54 16.47
C ARG A 444 17.08 10.11 15.37
N GLY A 445 17.35 10.99 14.40
CA GLY A 445 18.34 10.78 13.33
C GLY A 445 17.77 10.36 11.98
N LEU A 446 16.46 10.07 11.89
CA LEU A 446 15.78 9.73 10.64
C LEU A 446 14.78 10.84 10.25
N GLN A 447 14.56 11.05 8.94
CA GLN A 447 13.60 12.04 8.44
C GLN A 447 12.17 11.63 8.79
N PHE A 448 11.28 12.62 8.93
CA PHE A 448 9.88 12.36 9.27
C PHE A 448 9.14 11.51 8.23
N LEU A 449 9.43 11.68 6.93
CA LEU A 449 8.83 10.89 5.87
C LEU A 449 9.21 9.40 5.99
N ASP A 450 10.48 9.12 6.22
CA ASP A 450 10.97 7.75 6.37
C ASP A 450 10.32 7.08 7.58
N LEU A 451 10.20 7.78 8.72
CA LEU A 451 9.48 7.29 9.89
C LEU A 451 8.00 6.97 9.59
N ILE A 452 7.35 7.76 8.73
CA ILE A 452 5.98 7.49 8.31
C ILE A 452 5.93 6.26 7.41
N GLN A 453 6.84 6.10 6.46
CA GLN A 453 6.86 4.94 5.56
C GLN A 453 7.07 3.64 6.33
N GLU A 454 8.03 3.62 7.24
CA GLU A 454 8.31 2.46 8.10
C GLU A 454 7.12 2.14 9.02
N GLY A 455 6.48 3.18 9.55
CA GLY A 455 5.23 3.03 10.28
C GLY A 455 4.08 2.51 9.42
N ASN A 456 4.00 2.86 8.14
CA ASN A 456 3.00 2.35 7.20
C ASN A 456 3.24 0.87 6.87
N ILE A 457 4.50 0.44 6.76
CA ILE A 457 4.86 -0.98 6.61
C ILE A 457 4.40 -1.77 7.85
N GLY A 458 4.71 -1.25 9.06
CA GLY A 458 4.21 -1.84 10.31
C GLY A 458 2.68 -1.87 10.40
N LEU A 459 1.99 -0.84 9.89
CA LEU A 459 0.52 -0.83 9.78
C LEU A 459 0.01 -1.89 8.82
N MET A 460 0.65 -2.11 7.66
CA MET A 460 0.29 -3.17 6.72
C MET A 460 0.42 -4.55 7.37
N LYS A 461 1.53 -4.82 8.08
CA LYS A 461 1.70 -6.06 8.87
C LYS A 461 0.60 -6.23 9.92
N ALA A 462 0.22 -5.14 10.60
CA ALA A 462 -0.87 -5.16 11.58
C ALA A 462 -2.24 -5.47 10.94
N VAL A 463 -2.53 -4.96 9.75
CA VAL A 463 -3.78 -5.26 9.02
C VAL A 463 -3.84 -6.73 8.63
N ASP A 464 -2.72 -7.32 8.21
CA ASP A 464 -2.66 -8.73 7.80
C ASP A 464 -2.93 -9.71 8.95
N LYS A 465 -2.48 -9.38 10.17
CA LYS A 465 -2.62 -10.22 11.38
C LYS A 465 -3.78 -9.78 12.30
N PHE A 466 -4.60 -8.81 11.89
CA PHE A 466 -5.68 -8.30 12.74
C PHE A 466 -6.85 -9.27 12.87
N GLU A 467 -7.22 -9.56 14.11
CA GLU A 467 -8.35 -10.42 14.43
C GLU A 467 -9.46 -9.64 15.16
N TYR A 468 -10.57 -9.38 14.48
CA TYR A 468 -11.70 -8.65 15.05
C TYR A 468 -12.47 -9.47 16.11
N ARG A 469 -12.36 -10.81 16.09
CA ARG A 469 -13.07 -11.73 16.99
C ARG A 469 -12.63 -11.59 18.46
N ARG A 470 -11.38 -11.20 18.69
CA ARG A 470 -10.85 -10.86 20.04
C ARG A 470 -11.53 -9.63 20.67
N GLY A 471 -12.29 -8.84 19.89
CA GLY A 471 -13.11 -7.74 20.38
C GLY A 471 -12.37 -6.43 20.70
N TYR A 472 -11.04 -6.42 20.59
CA TYR A 472 -10.22 -5.22 20.72
C TYR A 472 -10.36 -4.29 19.50
N LYS A 473 -10.11 -3.00 19.70
CA LYS A 473 -10.09 -2.01 18.60
C LYS A 473 -8.82 -2.18 17.77
N PHE A 474 -8.93 -1.94 16.46
CA PHE A 474 -7.78 -2.04 15.55
C PHE A 474 -6.62 -1.13 15.98
N SER A 475 -6.90 0.11 16.40
CA SER A 475 -5.85 1.05 16.80
C SER A 475 -4.99 0.54 17.96
N THR A 476 -5.56 -0.23 18.89
CA THR A 476 -4.83 -0.81 20.03
C THR A 476 -3.80 -1.81 19.54
N TYR A 477 -4.19 -2.70 18.63
CA TYR A 477 -3.34 -3.71 18.04
C TYR A 477 -2.28 -3.08 17.12
N ALA A 478 -2.69 -2.21 16.20
CA ALA A 478 -1.80 -1.58 15.23
C ALA A 478 -0.73 -0.70 15.86
N THR A 479 -1.02 -0.07 17.01
CA THR A 479 -0.04 0.79 17.71
C THR A 479 1.24 0.02 18.09
N TRP A 480 1.14 -1.27 18.41
CA TRP A 480 2.30 -2.09 18.76
C TRP A 480 3.20 -2.29 17.53
N TRP A 481 2.64 -2.82 16.43
CA TRP A 481 3.34 -3.05 15.17
C TRP A 481 3.95 -1.78 14.56
N ILE A 482 3.19 -0.66 14.56
CA ILE A 482 3.69 0.63 14.05
C ILE A 482 4.89 1.11 14.89
N ARG A 483 4.80 0.98 16.22
CA ARG A 483 5.89 1.39 17.11
C ARG A 483 7.12 0.52 16.92
N GLN A 484 6.92 -0.79 16.78
CA GLN A 484 7.99 -1.76 16.56
C GLN A 484 8.74 -1.44 15.27
N ALA A 485 8.03 -1.33 14.15
CA ALA A 485 8.61 -1.01 12.85
C ALA A 485 9.40 0.31 12.87
N ILE A 486 8.83 1.38 13.44
CA ILE A 486 9.53 2.67 13.57
C ILE A 486 10.78 2.54 14.45
N THR A 487 10.70 1.83 15.58
CA THR A 487 11.83 1.70 16.51
C THR A 487 12.96 0.87 15.90
N ARG A 488 12.61 -0.21 15.19
CA ARG A 488 13.54 -1.05 14.44
C ARG A 488 14.24 -0.28 13.33
N SER A 489 13.49 0.45 12.49
CA SER A 489 14.08 1.27 11.42
C SER A 489 15.02 2.36 11.95
N ILE A 490 14.68 3.01 13.07
CA ILE A 490 15.60 3.96 13.73
C ILE A 490 16.89 3.27 14.19
N ALA A 491 16.80 2.06 14.73
CA ALA A 491 17.97 1.31 15.16
C ALA A 491 18.85 0.92 13.95
N ASP A 492 18.22 0.52 12.85
CA ASP A 492 18.91 -0.03 11.69
C ASP A 492 19.51 1.02 10.75
N GLN A 493 18.82 2.15 10.55
CA GLN A 493 19.12 3.12 9.48
C GLN A 493 19.52 4.51 9.98
N ALA A 494 19.16 4.93 11.21
CA ALA A 494 19.36 6.33 11.64
C ALA A 494 20.82 6.74 11.85
N ARG A 495 21.77 5.79 11.88
CA ARG A 495 23.19 6.06 12.08
C ARG A 495 23.99 5.79 10.81
N THR A 496 24.99 6.63 10.54
CA THR A 496 25.93 6.43 9.42
C THR A 496 26.68 5.11 9.51
N ILE A 497 26.98 4.65 10.73
CA ILE A 497 27.59 3.35 10.98
C ILE A 497 26.53 2.49 11.68
N ARG A 498 26.08 1.42 11.01
CA ARG A 498 25.11 0.46 11.53
C ARG A 498 25.63 -0.19 12.81
N ILE A 499 24.80 -0.20 13.84
CA ILE A 499 25.05 -0.88 15.12
C ILE A 499 23.91 -1.88 15.31
N PRO A 500 24.17 -3.13 15.73
CA PRO A 500 23.12 -4.12 16.00
C PRO A 500 22.08 -3.63 17.02
N VAL A 501 20.82 -4.06 16.88
CA VAL A 501 19.67 -3.60 17.67
C VAL A 501 19.89 -3.77 19.18
N HIS A 502 20.30 -4.96 19.65
CA HIS A 502 20.59 -5.23 21.06
C HIS A 502 21.65 -4.27 21.68
N MET A 503 22.60 -3.78 20.87
CA MET A 503 23.58 -2.79 21.32
C MET A 503 22.96 -1.41 21.47
N ILE A 504 22.03 -1.03 20.58
CA ILE A 504 21.29 0.24 20.65
C ILE A 504 20.34 0.26 21.86
N GLU A 505 19.69 -0.86 22.16
CA GLU A 505 18.89 -1.02 23.38
C GLU A 505 19.74 -0.86 24.63
N THR A 506 20.93 -1.46 24.64
CA THR A 506 21.90 -1.30 25.74
C THR A 506 22.29 0.17 25.91
N ILE A 507 22.54 0.91 24.83
CA ILE A 507 22.83 2.35 24.85
C ILE A 507 21.63 3.14 25.40
N ASN A 508 20.41 2.83 24.97
CA ASN A 508 19.20 3.50 25.44
C ASN A 508 18.93 3.24 26.93
N LYS A 509 19.14 1.99 27.38
CA LYS A 509 19.04 1.59 28.79
C LYS A 509 20.09 2.35 29.63
N LEU A 510 21.33 2.45 29.15
CA LEU A 510 22.39 3.25 29.77
C LEU A 510 21.99 4.73 29.86
N ASN A 511 21.53 5.34 28.77
CA ASN A 511 21.10 6.75 28.74
C ASN A 511 19.89 7.03 29.65
N ARG A 512 18.99 6.05 29.82
CA ARG A 512 17.86 6.16 30.77
C ARG A 512 18.35 6.15 32.21
N ILE A 513 19.19 5.19 32.58
CA ILE A 513 19.75 5.07 33.94
C ILE A 513 20.64 6.26 34.25
N SER A 514 21.47 6.70 33.29
CA SER A 514 22.34 7.86 33.45
C SER A 514 21.54 9.14 33.73
N ARG A 515 20.39 9.35 33.06
CA ARG A 515 19.50 10.49 33.35
C ARG A 515 18.86 10.38 34.73
N GLN A 516 18.47 9.18 35.14
CA GLN A 516 17.90 8.91 36.46
C GLN A 516 18.92 9.21 37.57
N MET A 517 20.15 8.73 37.42
CA MET A 517 21.25 8.98 38.36
C MET A 517 21.65 10.46 38.39
N LEU A 518 21.62 11.15 37.25
CA LEU A 518 21.87 12.59 37.21
C LEU A 518 20.82 13.37 38.02
N GLN A 519 19.56 12.94 37.98
CA GLN A 519 18.49 13.55 38.78
C GLN A 519 18.63 13.24 40.28
N GLU A 520 19.08 12.04 40.64
CA GLU A 520 19.27 11.62 42.04
C GLU A 520 20.54 12.23 42.67
N MET A 521 21.66 12.24 41.94
CA MET A 521 22.98 12.62 42.43
C MET A 521 23.32 14.09 42.16
N GLY A 522 22.61 14.76 41.24
CA GLY A 522 22.88 16.14 40.81
C GLY A 522 24.17 16.33 39.99
N ARG A 523 24.85 15.24 39.61
CA ARG A 523 26.05 15.23 38.77
C ARG A 523 26.01 14.07 37.76
N GLU A 524 26.83 14.14 36.72
CA GLU A 524 26.99 13.02 35.79
C GLU A 524 27.56 11.78 36.52
N PRO A 525 26.99 10.58 36.30
CA PRO A 525 27.45 9.36 36.94
C PRO A 525 28.76 8.87 36.33
N THR A 526 29.61 8.27 37.15
CA THR A 526 30.85 7.66 36.68
C THR A 526 30.58 6.29 36.03
N PRO A 527 31.46 5.81 35.13
CA PRO A 527 31.30 4.47 34.53
C PRO A 527 31.23 3.33 35.56
N GLU A 528 31.93 3.47 36.70
CA GLU A 528 31.91 2.52 37.82
C GLU A 528 30.53 2.47 38.49
N GLU A 529 29.91 3.63 38.75
CA GLU A 529 28.57 3.72 39.33
C GLU A 529 27.49 3.19 38.37
N LEU A 530 27.65 3.44 37.06
CA LEU A 530 26.79 2.86 36.04
C LEU A 530 26.93 1.33 35.95
N ALA A 531 28.14 0.79 36.14
CA ALA A 531 28.42 -0.64 36.15
C ALA A 531 27.69 -1.36 37.28
N GLU A 532 27.78 -0.79 38.48
CA GLU A 532 27.09 -1.31 39.65
C GLU A 532 25.56 -1.28 39.45
N ARG A 533 25.02 -0.18 38.92
CA ARG A 533 23.57 -0.01 38.74
C ARG A 533 22.99 -0.88 37.63
N MET A 534 23.75 -1.13 36.56
CA MET A 534 23.36 -1.94 35.40
C MET A 534 23.70 -3.42 35.54
N LEU A 535 24.40 -3.84 36.61
CA LEU A 535 24.90 -5.21 36.81
C LEU A 535 25.75 -5.70 35.63
N MET A 536 26.54 -4.81 35.03
CA MET A 536 27.43 -5.11 33.92
C MET A 536 28.88 -4.74 34.23
N PRO A 537 29.87 -5.45 33.68
CA PRO A 537 31.28 -5.09 33.87
C PRO A 537 31.58 -3.67 33.35
N GLU A 538 32.39 -2.92 34.09
CA GLU A 538 32.76 -1.54 33.75
C GLU A 538 33.38 -1.43 32.35
N ASP A 539 34.23 -2.39 31.98
CA ASP A 539 34.85 -2.44 30.65
C ASP A 539 33.82 -2.50 29.51
N LYS A 540 32.70 -3.20 29.72
CA LYS A 540 31.62 -3.29 28.73
C LYS A 540 30.93 -1.93 28.59
N ILE A 541 30.67 -1.23 29.70
CA ILE A 541 30.07 0.11 29.69
C ILE A 541 30.99 1.14 29.01
N ARG A 542 32.30 1.11 29.30
CA ARG A 542 33.26 1.99 28.61
C ARG A 542 33.28 1.75 27.10
N LYS A 543 33.18 0.49 26.65
CA LYS A 543 33.06 0.15 25.23
C LYS A 543 31.75 0.68 24.62
N VAL A 544 30.62 0.48 25.29
CA VAL A 544 29.30 0.98 24.85
C VAL A 544 29.31 2.51 24.72
N LEU A 545 29.85 3.24 25.70
CA LEU A 545 30.00 4.70 25.66
C LEU A 545 30.89 5.18 24.51
N LYS A 546 31.89 4.38 24.11
CA LYS A 546 32.75 4.68 22.96
C LYS A 546 32.01 4.51 21.63
N ILE A 547 31.19 3.47 21.53
CA ILE A 547 30.40 3.15 20.33
C ILE A 547 29.23 4.13 20.16
N ALA A 548 28.64 4.62 21.24
CA ALA A 548 27.48 5.51 21.20
C ALA A 548 27.73 6.86 20.51
N LYS A 549 29.00 7.28 20.34
CA LYS A 549 29.37 8.57 19.75
C LYS A 549 29.12 8.60 18.25
N GLU A 550 28.47 9.67 17.79
CA GLU A 550 28.20 9.90 16.37
C GLU A 550 29.42 10.54 15.67
N PRO A 551 29.66 10.22 14.38
CA PRO A 551 30.69 10.88 13.59
C PRO A 551 30.33 12.35 13.38
N ILE A 552 31.33 13.22 13.38
CA ILE A 552 31.17 14.67 13.17
C ILE A 552 31.44 14.97 11.70
N SER A 553 30.62 15.84 11.08
CA SER A 553 30.82 16.27 9.70
C SER A 553 32.18 16.96 9.52
N MET A 554 32.90 16.61 8.46
CA MET A 554 34.18 17.24 8.09
C MET A 554 34.03 18.72 7.73
N GLU A 555 32.83 19.16 7.36
CA GLU A 555 32.53 20.55 7.01
C GLU A 555 32.22 21.42 8.23
N THR A 556 32.11 20.81 9.42
CA THR A 556 31.83 21.55 10.65
C THR A 556 32.96 22.57 10.89
N PRO A 557 32.69 23.89 10.82
CA PRO A 557 33.74 24.89 10.89
C PRO A 557 34.39 24.83 12.27
N ILE A 558 35.72 24.72 12.29
CA ILE A 558 36.50 24.82 13.54
C ILE A 558 36.43 26.28 13.98
N ARG A 559 35.56 26.59 14.96
CA ARG A 559 35.62 27.88 15.65
C ARG A 559 36.96 27.97 16.38
N ARG A 560 37.91 28.69 15.78
CA ARG A 560 39.09 29.19 16.50
C ARG A 560 38.58 30.18 17.54
N ARG A 561 38.61 29.77 18.82
CA ARG A 561 38.46 30.68 19.95
C ARG A 561 39.68 31.56 20.09
#